data_AF-A0A3S2A9L5-F1
#
_entry.id   AF-A0A3S2A9L5-F1
#
_cell.length_a   1.000
_cell.length_b   1.000
_cell.length_c   1.000
_cell.angle_alpha   90.00
_cell.angle_beta   90.00
_cell.angle_gamma   90.00
#
_symmetry.space_group_name_H-M   'P 1'
#
loop_
_entity.id
_entity.type
_entity.pdbx_description
1 polymer ?
#
loop_
_entity_poly.entity_id
_entity_poly.type
_entity_poly.pdbx_seq_one_letter_code
_entity_poly.pdbx_strand_id
1 'polypeptide(L)' 'TGTPLEAGLKGRMEAGSEEFVIGYDGEAYIRGLSAQNTVVIDRLDGTSCKADFFYTPAPGQQVAIKDVACR' A
#
# COMPACT_ATOMS: atom_id res chain seq x y z
N THR A 1 2.59 6.24 16.69
CA THR A 1 1.26 6.24 16.06
C THR A 1 1.32 7.14 14.84
N GLY A 2 0.76 6.69 13.72
CA GLY A 2 0.65 7.49 12.49
C GLY A 2 -0.79 7.94 12.26
N THR A 3 -0.98 8.88 11.35
CA THR A 3 -2.29 9.24 10.82
C THR A 3 -2.55 8.38 9.57
N PRO A 4 -3.73 7.76 9.41
CA PRO A 4 -4.09 7.09 8.18
C PRO A 4 -3.97 8.04 6.97
N LEU A 5 -3.53 7.49 5.84
CA LEU A 5 -3.53 8.22 4.58
C LEU A 5 -4.96 8.56 4.15
N GLU A 6 -5.14 9.69 3.47
CA GLU A 6 -6.44 10.11 2.97
C GLU A 6 -6.99 9.10 1.94
N ALA A 7 -8.28 8.80 2.04
CA ALA A 7 -8.96 7.98 1.05
C ALA A 7 -8.97 8.68 -0.33
N GLY A 8 -8.79 7.91 -1.39
CA GLY A 8 -8.74 8.40 -2.78
C GLY A 8 -7.34 8.69 -3.30
N LEU A 9 -6.29 8.63 -2.45
CA LEU A 9 -4.92 8.73 -2.93
C LEU A 9 -4.57 7.57 -3.87
N LYS A 10 -3.73 7.85 -4.86
CA LYS A 10 -3.24 6.86 -5.82
C LYS A 10 -1.95 6.22 -5.31
N GLY A 11 -1.91 4.89 -5.32
CA GLY A 11 -0.72 4.10 -5.04
C GLY A 11 -0.31 3.27 -6.25
N ARG A 12 0.97 2.92 -6.32
CA ARG A 12 1.51 2.02 -7.34
C ARG A 12 2.61 1.13 -6.76
N MET A 13 2.73 -0.09 -7.28
CA MET A 13 3.88 -0.96 -7.00
C MET A 13 5.15 -0.34 -7.60
N GLU A 14 6.28 -0.38 -6.89
CA GLU A 14 7.55 0.12 -7.44
C GLU A 14 8.05 -0.76 -8.60
N ALA A 15 7.90 -2.09 -8.47
CA ALA A 15 8.36 -3.07 -9.44
C ALA A 15 7.40 -3.30 -10.63
N GLY A 16 6.36 -2.48 -10.81
CA GLY A 16 5.35 -2.71 -11.84
C GLY A 16 4.49 -1.48 -12.15
N SER A 17 3.47 -1.70 -12.99
CA SER A 17 2.49 -0.67 -13.37
C SER A 17 1.12 -0.87 -12.74
N GLU A 18 0.97 -1.81 -11.79
CA GLU A 18 -0.30 -2.02 -11.11
C GLU A 18 -0.54 -0.86 -10.13
N GLU A 19 -1.60 -0.10 -10.41
CA GLU A 19 -2.09 0.99 -9.59
C GLU A 19 -3.21 0.50 -8.66
N PHE A 20 -3.32 1.13 -7.50
CA PHE A 20 -4.38 0.91 -6.53
C PHE A 20 -4.78 2.23 -5.89
N VAL A 21 -5.89 2.21 -5.14
CA VAL A 21 -6.43 3.39 -4.45
C VAL A 21 -6.41 3.13 -2.95
N ILE A 22 -6.01 4.13 -2.19
CA ILE A 22 -6.17 4.12 -0.73
C ILE A 22 -7.65 4.28 -0.40
N GLY A 23 -8.21 3.30 0.33
CA GLY A 23 -9.57 3.29 0.82
C GLY A 23 -9.72 4.00 2.17
N TYR A 24 -10.85 3.74 2.83
CA TYR A 24 -11.07 4.22 4.19
C TYR A 24 -10.05 3.64 5.17
N ASP A 25 -9.79 4.36 6.26
CA ASP A 25 -8.83 3.98 7.30
C ASP A 25 -7.38 3.78 6.82
N GLY A 26 -7.04 4.27 5.63
CA GLY A 26 -5.71 4.12 5.03
C GLY A 26 -5.45 2.72 4.45
N GLU A 27 -6.49 1.89 4.31
CA GLU A 27 -6.37 0.52 3.81
C GLU A 27 -6.29 0.47 2.28
N ALA A 28 -5.61 -0.53 1.72
CA ALA A 28 -5.56 -0.74 0.28
C ALA A 28 -5.62 -2.23 -0.06
N TYR A 29 -6.35 -2.57 -1.12
CA TYR A 29 -6.33 -3.91 -1.68
C TYR A 29 -5.34 -3.99 -2.83
N ILE A 30 -4.31 -4.82 -2.67
CA ILE A 30 -3.20 -4.97 -3.62
C ILE A 30 -3.08 -6.45 -3.99
N ARG A 31 -2.84 -6.72 -5.28
CA ARG A 31 -2.65 -8.07 -5.83
C ARG A 31 -1.22 -8.23 -6.35
N GLY A 32 -0.88 -9.44 -6.78
CA GLY A 32 0.42 -9.72 -7.40
C GLY A 32 1.62 -9.55 -6.45
N LEU A 33 1.41 -9.66 -5.14
CA LEU A 33 2.44 -9.43 -4.14
C LEU A 33 3.55 -10.49 -4.18
N SER A 34 4.79 -10.02 -4.02
CA SER A 34 5.99 -10.82 -3.78
C SER A 34 6.25 -10.97 -2.29
N ALA A 35 7.29 -11.71 -1.90
CA ALA A 35 7.66 -11.86 -0.49
C ALA A 35 8.02 -10.52 0.18
N GLN A 36 8.61 -9.59 -0.58
CA GLN A 36 8.91 -8.22 -0.19
C GLN A 36 8.36 -7.28 -1.25
N ASN A 37 7.73 -6.19 -0.82
CA ASN A 37 7.04 -5.25 -1.70
C ASN A 37 7.37 -3.83 -1.27
N THR A 38 7.47 -2.95 -2.26
CA THR A 38 7.59 -1.51 -2.08
C THR A 38 6.51 -0.84 -2.93
N VAL A 39 5.75 0.06 -2.31
CA VAL A 39 4.73 0.87 -2.98
C VAL A 39 5.09 2.35 -2.88
N VAL A 40 4.69 3.10 -3.89
CA VAL A 40 4.79 4.57 -3.94
C VAL A 40 3.39 5.15 -3.94
N ILE A 41 3.11 6.08 -3.04
CA ILE A 41 1.81 6.75 -2.94
C ILE A 41 2.02 8.22 -3.29
N ASP A 42 1.23 8.70 -4.25
CA ASP A 42 1.19 10.12 -4.63
C ASP A 42 0.29 10.88 -3.65
N ARG A 43 0.79 11.97 -3.06
CA ARG A 43 0.06 12.83 -2.13
C ARG A 43 -0.60 14.01 -2.84
N LEU A 44 -1.60 14.61 -2.19
CA LEU A 44 -2.32 15.77 -2.72
C LEU A 44 -1.44 17.01 -2.92
N ASP A 45 -0.36 17.13 -2.15
CA ASP A 45 0.61 18.23 -2.23
C ASP A 45 1.64 18.05 -3.37
N GLY A 46 1.50 16.99 -4.18
CA GLY A 46 2.41 16.65 -5.28
C GLY A 46 3.69 15.94 -4.83
N THR A 47 3.86 15.68 -3.52
CA THR A 47 4.93 14.81 -3.03
C THR A 47 4.53 13.34 -3.13
N SER A 48 5.46 12.43 -2.82
CA SER A 48 5.15 11.02 -2.68
C SER A 48 5.80 10.45 -1.40
N CYS A 49 5.29 9.31 -0.96
CA CYS A 49 5.94 8.50 0.07
C CYS A 49 6.09 7.05 -0.37
N LYS A 50 7.00 6.34 0.31
CA LYS A 50 7.23 4.92 0.10
C LYS A 50 6.80 4.12 1.31
N ALA A 51 6.25 2.95 1.06
CA ALA A 51 5.93 1.96 2.08
C ALA A 51 6.50 0.61 1.69
N ASP A 52 7.24 0.00 2.61
CA ASP A 52 7.82 -1.33 2.47
C ASP A 52 7.08 -2.31 3.37
N PHE A 53 6.75 -3.48 2.85
CA PHE A 53 6.11 -4.53 3.63
C PHE A 53 6.41 -5.94 3.10
N PHE A 54 6.41 -6.90 4.01
CA PHE A 54 6.52 -8.32 3.68
C PHE A 54 5.14 -8.93 3.48
N TYR A 55 5.05 -9.93 2.62
CA TYR A 55 3.84 -10.70 2.40
C TYR A 55 4.15 -12.19 2.39
N THR A 56 3.28 -12.97 3.04
CA THR A 56 3.29 -14.44 2.98
C THR A 56 1.90 -14.90 2.59
N PRO A 57 1.73 -15.63 1.47
CA PRO A 57 0.42 -16.07 1.03
C PRO A 57 -0.20 -17.05 2.02
N ALA A 58 -1.48 -16.85 2.32
CA ALA A 58 -2.31 -17.77 3.10
C ALA A 58 -3.50 -18.22 2.24
N PRO A 59 -3.47 -19.44 1.67
CA PRO A 59 -4.53 -19.93 0.80
C PRO A 59 -5.92 -19.86 1.45
N GLY A 60 -6.90 -19.32 0.72
CA GLY A 60 -8.28 -19.14 1.21
C GLY A 60 -8.49 -17.95 2.15
N GLN A 61 -7.47 -17.12 2.38
CA GLN A 61 -7.56 -15.95 3.25
C GLN A 61 -7.15 -14.67 2.51
N GLN A 62 -7.74 -13.55 2.92
CA GLN A 62 -7.23 -12.23 2.61
C GLN A 62 -6.27 -11.82 3.73
N VAL A 63 -4.97 -11.85 3.45
CA VAL A 63 -3.94 -11.47 4.43
C VAL A 63 -4.03 -9.97 4.68
N ALA A 64 -4.34 -9.59 5.92
CA ALA A 64 -4.30 -8.19 6.36
C ALA A 64 -2.92 -7.88 6.96
N ILE A 65 -2.25 -6.87 6.41
CA ILE A 65 -0.96 -6.38 6.91
C ILE A 65 -1.24 -5.02 7.56
N LYS A 66 -0.99 -4.93 8.87
CA LYS A 66 -1.23 -3.71 9.66
C LYS A 66 0.05 -2.91 9.83
N ASP A 67 -0.11 -1.63 10.17
CA ASP A 67 0.98 -0.73 10.57
C ASP A 67 2.09 -0.55 9.51
N VAL A 68 1.73 -0.64 8.22
CA VAL A 68 2.65 -0.30 7.12
C VAL A 68 2.86 1.21 7.09
N ALA A 69 4.06 1.65 7.44
CA ALA A 69 4.38 3.07 7.51
C ALA A 69 4.74 3.63 6.12
N CYS A 70 4.06 4.71 5.72
CA CYS A 70 4.50 5.52 4.58
C CYS A 70 5.52 6.55 5.04
N ARG A 71 6.71 6.54 4.43
CA ARG A 71 7.84 7.41 4.75
C ARG A 71 8.14 8.37 3.62
#